data_AF-A0A3D2R4J0-F1
#
_entry.id   AF-A0A3D2R4J0-F1
#
_cell.length_a   1.000
_cell.length_b   1.000
_cell.length_c   1.000
_cell.angle_alpha   90.00
_cell.angle_beta   90.00
_cell.angle_gamma   90.00
#
_symmetry.space_group_name_H-M   'P 1'
#
loop_
_entity.id
_entity.type
_entity.pdbx_description
1 polymer ?
#
loop_
_entity_poly.entity_id
_entity_poly.type
_entity_poly.pdbx_seq_one_letter_code
_entity_poly.pdbx_strand_id
1 'polypeptide(L)'
;MPHTNLTAALEPTIAHARHLNIPEDRLAVLKPLIDYVQSKIDQGKEINLNFICTHNSRRSQFSQIWAQTAADYFGVPAKCYSGGVEVTAFNERAIASIKRSGFK
;
A
#
# COMPACT_ATOMS: atom_id res chain seq x y z
N MET A 1 5.66 -17.30 7.90
CA MET A 1 4.28 -17.09 8.37
C MET A 1 4.00 -15.61 8.24
N PRO A 2 2.92 -15.12 7.60
CA PRO A 2 2.61 -13.70 7.66
C PRO A 2 2.29 -13.34 9.11
N HIS A 3 3.12 -12.51 9.71
CA HIS A 3 3.03 -12.10 11.11
C HIS A 3 2.14 -10.86 11.24
N THR A 4 0.87 -10.92 10.83
CA THR A 4 -0.08 -9.84 11.12
C THR A 4 -1.53 -10.33 11.10
N ASN A 5 -2.34 -9.84 12.05
CA ASN A 5 -3.78 -10.04 12.15
C ASN A 5 -4.53 -9.30 11.02
N LEU A 6 -4.30 -9.68 9.76
CA LEU A 6 -5.18 -9.28 8.67
C LEU A 6 -6.52 -9.99 8.86
N THR A 7 -7.62 -9.26 8.69
CA THR A 7 -8.95 -9.83 8.93
C THR A 7 -9.26 -10.89 7.86
N ALA A 8 -10.00 -11.94 8.24
CA ALA A 8 -10.46 -12.95 7.28
C ALA A 8 -11.29 -12.35 6.11
N ALA A 9 -11.86 -11.16 6.29
CA ALA A 9 -12.60 -10.46 5.25
C ALA A 9 -11.71 -9.83 4.17
N LEU A 10 -10.42 -9.60 4.44
CA LEU A 10 -9.45 -9.06 3.48
C LEU A 10 -8.86 -10.12 2.55
N GLU A 11 -8.80 -11.37 3.00
CA GLU A 11 -8.17 -12.49 2.28
C GLU A 11 -8.67 -12.65 0.83
N PRO A 12 -9.98 -12.59 0.53
CA PRO A 12 -10.44 -12.71 -0.86
C PRO A 12 -9.89 -11.60 -1.76
N THR A 13 -9.80 -10.37 -1.25
CA THR A 13 -9.28 -9.23 -2.00
C THR A 13 -7.78 -9.34 -2.22
N ILE A 14 -7.02 -9.74 -1.18
CA ILE A 14 -5.58 -9.96 -1.28
C ILE A 14 -5.29 -11.10 -2.26
N ALA A 15 -6.00 -12.21 -2.15
CA ALA A 15 -5.89 -13.34 -3.06
C ALA A 15 -6.17 -12.91 -4.50
N HIS A 16 -7.26 -12.19 -4.75
CA HIS A 16 -7.56 -11.66 -6.09
C HIS A 16 -6.44 -10.77 -6.63
N ALA A 17 -5.96 -9.80 -5.83
CA ALA A 17 -4.88 -8.90 -6.23
C ALA A 17 -3.59 -9.64 -6.62
N ARG A 18 -3.26 -10.73 -5.92
CA ARG A 18 -2.07 -11.57 -6.20
C ARG A 18 -2.16 -12.35 -7.52
N HIS A 19 -3.36 -12.57 -8.04
CA HIS A 19 -3.55 -13.23 -9.35
C HIS A 19 -3.56 -12.23 -10.52
N LEU A 20 -3.52 -10.93 -10.25
CA LEU A 20 -3.45 -9.91 -11.30
C LEU A 20 -2.06 -9.92 -11.94
N ASN A 21 -2.03 -9.96 -13.27
CA ASN A 21 -0.80 -9.80 -14.02
C ASN A 21 -0.31 -8.35 -13.92
N ILE A 22 1.01 -8.16 -13.77
CA ILE A 22 1.64 -6.84 -13.82
C ILE A 22 2.27 -6.68 -15.22
N PRO A 23 1.77 -5.76 -16.06
CA PRO A 23 2.35 -5.49 -17.37
C PRO A 23 3.82 -5.06 -17.31
N GLU A 24 4.59 -5.33 -18.37
CA GLU A 24 6.04 -5.05 -18.40
C GLU A 24 6.37 -3.56 -18.28
N ASP A 25 5.59 -2.70 -18.93
CA ASP A 25 5.70 -1.24 -18.80
C ASP A 25 5.49 -0.78 -17.35
N ARG A 26 4.60 -1.45 -16.62
CA ARG A 26 4.37 -1.19 -15.18
C ARG A 26 5.53 -1.64 -14.31
N LEU A 27 6.20 -2.74 -14.65
CA LEU A 27 7.40 -3.19 -13.94
C LEU A 27 8.52 -2.15 -14.04
N ALA A 28 8.72 -1.55 -15.22
CA ALA A 28 9.70 -0.48 -15.39
C ALA A 28 9.43 0.72 -14.48
N VAL A 29 8.16 1.14 -14.35
CA VAL A 29 7.75 2.23 -13.45
C VAL A 29 7.94 1.86 -11.97
N LEU A 30 7.79 0.59 -11.61
CA LEU A 30 7.93 0.10 -10.22
C LEU A 30 9.38 -0.14 -9.81
N LYS A 31 10.32 -0.26 -10.76
CA LYS A 31 11.73 -0.56 -10.49
C LYS A 31 12.38 0.36 -9.44
N PRO A 32 12.21 1.71 -9.47
CA PRO A 32 12.81 2.57 -8.46
C PRO A 32 12.29 2.32 -7.04
N LEU A 33 11.02 1.96 -6.90
CA LEU A 33 10.43 1.60 -5.61
C LEU A 33 11.03 0.28 -5.09
N ILE A 34 11.14 -0.72 -5.96
CA ILE A 34 11.75 -2.01 -5.63
C ILE A 34 13.19 -1.81 -5.17
N ASP A 35 13.98 -1.05 -5.92
CA ASP A 35 15.38 -0.79 -5.61
C ASP A 35 15.55 -0.02 -4.30
N TYR A 36 14.70 0.98 -4.06
CA TYR A 36 14.68 1.68 -2.78
C TYR A 36 14.43 0.72 -1.62
N VAL A 37 13.36 -0.08 -1.69
CA VAL A 37 12.98 -1.02 -0.63
C VAL A 37 14.09 -2.05 -0.40
N GLN A 38 14.60 -2.67 -1.47
CA GLN A 38 15.65 -3.68 -1.37
C GLN A 38 16.93 -3.10 -0.76
N SER A 39 17.37 -1.92 -1.23
CA SER A 39 18.57 -1.28 -0.70
C SER A 39 18.48 -0.96 0.79
N LYS A 40 17.28 -0.64 1.30
CA LYS A 40 17.05 -0.40 2.73
C LYS A 40 17.12 -1.69 3.54
N ILE A 41 16.55 -2.78 3.01
CA ILE A 41 16.65 -4.12 3.61
C ILE A 41 18.11 -4.54 3.71
N ASP A 42 18.86 -4.44 2.61
CA ASP A 42 20.27 -4.84 2.55
C ASP A 42 21.15 -4.05 3.53
N GLN A 43 20.79 -2.80 3.78
CA GLN A 43 21.49 -1.91 4.72
C GLN A 43 20.98 -2.01 6.17
N GLY A 44 19.95 -2.82 6.45
CA GLY A 44 19.31 -2.89 7.76
C GLY A 44 18.68 -1.55 8.21
N LYS A 45 18.24 -0.72 7.27
CA LYS A 45 17.67 0.61 7.53
C LYS A 45 16.14 0.59 7.50
N GLU A 46 15.54 1.56 8.19
CA GLU A 46 14.09 1.76 8.13
C GLU A 46 13.61 2.06 6.70
N ILE A 47 12.48 1.46 6.35
CA ILE A 47 11.79 1.64 5.06
C ILE A 47 10.58 2.54 5.30
N ASN A 48 10.62 3.75 4.75
CA ASN A 48 9.54 4.73 4.88
C ASN A 48 8.98 5.06 3.50
N LEU A 49 7.69 4.80 3.29
CA LEU A 49 6.99 5.09 2.02
C LEU A 49 5.99 6.21 2.25
N ASN A 50 6.09 7.31 1.50
CA ASN A 50 5.16 8.42 1.58
C ASN A 50 4.43 8.62 0.24
N PHE A 51 3.12 8.41 0.24
CA PHE A 51 2.29 8.54 -0.95
C PHE A 51 1.66 9.93 -1.00
N ILE A 52 1.94 10.68 -2.07
CA ILE A 52 1.47 12.06 -2.21
C ILE A 52 0.42 12.17 -3.31
N CYS A 53 -0.69 12.85 -3.00
CA CYS A 53 -1.62 13.35 -4.01
C CYS A 53 -2.12 14.74 -3.62
N THR A 54 -2.71 15.51 -4.53
CA THR A 54 -3.07 16.91 -4.27
C THR A 54 -3.82 17.12 -2.94
N HIS A 55 -4.89 16.36 -2.71
CA HIS A 55 -5.83 16.65 -1.62
C HIS A 55 -5.73 15.73 -0.39
N ASN A 56 -4.80 14.77 -0.40
CA ASN A 56 -4.73 13.65 0.55
C ASN A 56 -6.08 12.94 0.85
N SER A 57 -7.04 12.98 -0.07
CA SER A 57 -8.42 12.54 0.19
C SER A 57 -8.81 11.25 -0.49
N ARG A 58 -7.98 10.72 -1.40
CA ARG A 58 -8.30 9.52 -2.19
C ARG A 58 -7.05 8.68 -2.44
N ARG A 59 -6.33 8.98 -3.52
CA ARG A 59 -5.27 8.11 -4.07
C ARG A 59 -4.14 7.84 -3.09
N SER A 60 -3.61 8.87 -2.42
CA SER A 60 -2.54 8.72 -1.44
C SER A 60 -2.97 7.88 -0.23
N GLN A 61 -4.19 8.08 0.28
CA GLN A 61 -4.78 7.30 1.37
C GLN A 61 -4.95 5.83 0.97
N PHE A 62 -5.48 5.57 -0.23
CA PHE A 62 -5.56 4.21 -0.78
C PHE A 62 -4.19 3.54 -0.86
N SER A 63 -3.19 4.25 -1.40
CA SER A 63 -1.85 3.74 -1.52
C SER A 63 -1.23 3.43 -0.16
N GLN A 64 -1.41 4.30 0.85
CA GLN A 64 -0.93 4.03 2.21
C GLN A 64 -1.55 2.74 2.78
N ILE A 65 -2.88 2.60 2.71
CA ILE A 65 -3.59 1.44 3.27
C ILE A 65 -3.12 0.14 2.61
N TRP A 66 -3.07 0.11 1.28
CA TRP A 66 -2.67 -1.10 0.55
C TRP A 66 -1.17 -1.41 0.63
N ALA A 67 -0.32 -0.39 0.67
CA ALA A 67 1.12 -0.59 0.87
C ALA A 67 1.42 -1.13 2.26
N GLN A 68 0.76 -0.62 3.31
CA GLN A 68 0.91 -1.17 4.66
C GLN A 68 0.40 -2.61 4.71
N THR A 69 -0.76 -2.88 4.11
CA THR A 69 -1.33 -4.23 4.00
C THR A 69 -0.36 -5.21 3.32
N ALA A 70 0.26 -4.80 2.21
CA ALA A 70 1.24 -5.61 1.50
C ALA A 70 2.51 -5.83 2.33
N ALA A 71 3.02 -4.77 2.97
CA ALA A 71 4.20 -4.85 3.84
C ALA A 71 3.98 -5.86 4.97
N ASP A 72 2.86 -5.74 5.67
CA ASP A 72 2.44 -6.63 6.75
C ASP A 72 2.26 -8.08 6.25
N TYR A 73 1.58 -8.26 5.11
CA TYR A 73 1.35 -9.58 4.51
C TYR A 73 2.65 -10.29 4.10
N PHE A 74 3.61 -9.57 3.52
CA PHE A 74 4.88 -10.16 3.07
C PHE A 74 5.99 -10.11 4.13
N GLY A 75 5.71 -9.57 5.34
CA GLY A 75 6.71 -9.44 6.41
C GLY A 75 7.81 -8.43 6.11
N VAL A 76 7.52 -7.42 5.28
CA VAL A 76 8.44 -6.31 5.00
C VAL A 76 8.23 -5.24 6.07
N PRO A 77 9.26 -4.84 6.84
CA PRO A 77 9.10 -3.89 7.95
C PRO A 77 9.05 -2.43 7.45
N ALA A 78 8.09 -2.13 6.57
CA ALA A 78 7.89 -0.80 6.01
C ALA A 78 6.81 -0.02 6.77
N LYS A 79 7.09 1.26 6.99
CA LYS A 79 6.12 2.24 7.52
C LYS A 79 5.56 3.05 6.35
N CYS A 80 4.24 3.01 6.18
CA CYS A 80 3.56 3.70 5.08
C CYS A 80 2.80 4.94 5.57
N TYR A 81 2.93 6.02 4.82
CA TYR A 81 2.35 7.34 5.10
C TYR A 81 1.65 7.89 3.86
N SER A 82 0.76 8.86 4.06
CA SER A 82 0.15 9.62 2.98
C SER A 82 0.12 11.11 3.27
N GLY A 83 0.21 11.91 2.21
CA GLY A 83 0.18 13.36 2.29
C GLY A 83 -0.48 14.01 1.08
N GLY A 84 -0.67 15.32 1.20
CA GLY A 84 -1.14 16.16 0.11
C GLY A 84 -0.83 17.62 0.35
N VAL A 85 -0.80 18.38 -0.75
CA VAL A 85 -0.50 19.82 -0.72
C VAL A 85 -1.70 20.64 -0.24
N GLU A 86 -2.92 20.12 -0.40
CA GLU A 86 -4.18 20.76 -0.01
C GLU A 86 -5.08 19.76 0.73
N VAL A 87 -4.67 19.35 1.93
CA VAL A 87 -5.34 18.27 2.68
C VAL A 87 -6.83 18.58 2.90
N THR A 88 -7.68 17.65 2.47
CA THR A 88 -9.12 17.66 2.72
C THR A 88 -9.55 16.35 3.39
N ALA A 89 -10.80 16.28 3.85
CA ALA A 89 -11.35 15.09 4.46
C ALA A 89 -11.17 13.84 3.58
N PHE A 90 -10.97 12.68 4.21
CA PHE A 90 -10.92 11.42 3.47
C PHE A 90 -12.25 11.20 2.76
N ASN A 91 -12.21 11.13 1.43
CA ASN A 91 -13.42 11.07 0.62
C ASN A 91 -14.24 9.83 0.96
N GLU A 92 -15.53 10.01 1.23
CA GLU A 92 -16.45 8.95 1.63
C GLU A 92 -16.49 7.76 0.65
N ARG A 93 -16.29 8.00 -0.66
CA ARG A 93 -16.29 6.95 -1.68
C ARG A 93 -15.05 6.08 -1.59
N ALA A 94 -13.92 6.68 -1.20
CA ALA A 94 -12.69 5.96 -0.93
C ALA A 94 -12.83 5.09 0.33
N ILE A 95 -13.42 5.65 1.39
CA ILE A 95 -13.76 4.89 2.61
C ILE A 95 -14.69 3.72 2.28
N ALA A 96 -15.79 3.98 1.56
CA ALA A 96 -16.74 2.95 1.19
C ALA A 96 -16.10 1.84 0.34
N SER A 97 -15.15 2.19 -0.54
CA SER A 97 -14.42 1.21 -1.35
C SER A 97 -13.49 0.34 -0.52
N ILE A 98 -12.71 0.93 0.38
CA ILE A 98 -11.84 0.20 1.30
C ILE A 98 -12.67 -0.74 2.21
N LYS A 99 -13.84 -0.28 2.69
CA LYS A 99 -14.78 -1.15 3.41
C LYS A 99 -15.26 -2.35 2.57
N ARG A 100 -15.62 -2.13 1.30
CA ARG A 100 -15.97 -3.23 0.38
C ARG A 100 -14.82 -4.21 0.14
N SER A 101 -13.58 -3.75 0.24
CA SER A 101 -12.40 -4.62 0.14
C SER A 101 -12.14 -5.47 1.38
N GLY A 102 -12.84 -5.24 2.51
CA GLY A 102 -12.73 -6.04 3.73
C GLY A 102 -12.14 -5.30 4.94
N PHE A 103 -11.76 -4.02 4.79
CA PHE A 103 -11.27 -3.19 5.91
C PHE A 103 -12.43 -2.73 6.81
N LYS A 104 -12.16 -2.55 8.10
CA LYS A 104 -13.15 -2.12 9.11
C LYS A 104 -12.72 -0.82 9.78
#